data_AF-A0A1C3ENV5-F1
#
_entry.id   AF-A0A1C3ENV5-F1
#
_cell.length_a   1.000
_cell.length_b   1.000
_cell.length_c   1.000
_cell.angle_alpha   90.00
_cell.angle_beta   90.00
_cell.angle_gamma   90.00
#
_symmetry.space_group_name_H-M   'P 1'
#
loop_
_entity.id
_entity.type
_entity.pdbx_description
1 polymer ?
#
loop_
_entity_poly.entity_id
_entity_poly.type
_entity_poly.pdbx_seq_one_letter_code
_entity_poly.pdbx_strand_id
1 'polypeptide(L)'
;MRQVLFNRDRPSQRRWSFFAWPLSFSLWFILNLPVTSSAEPTAKTVFEQKIAPIFVKHCVKCHGPEKQESGFRLDRRDDFLNGGDNGPAVVSQHPEESRLMHLVNGTDADVVMPPDGNRLSDQQKADLKQWIKLGADWPEKLSQLPGLPK
;
A
#
# COMPACT_ATOMS: atom_id res chain seq x y z
N MET A 1 48.17 -66.04 -44.09
CA MET A 1 46.82 -65.42 -44.10
C MET A 1 46.98 -63.92 -44.28
N ARG A 2 46.18 -63.33 -45.16
CA ARG A 2 46.36 -62.01 -45.80
C ARG A 2 46.13 -60.85 -44.84
N GLN A 3 47.02 -59.85 -44.94
CA GLN A 3 46.76 -58.47 -44.53
C GLN A 3 45.73 -57.84 -45.48
N VAL A 4 44.77 -57.12 -44.93
CA VAL A 4 43.91 -56.14 -45.63
C VAL A 4 43.80 -54.97 -44.66
N LEU A 5 44.73 -54.02 -44.72
CA LEU A 5 44.61 -52.74 -45.44
C LEU A 5 43.33 -51.96 -45.10
N PHE A 6 43.55 -50.91 -44.30
CA PHE A 6 43.02 -49.56 -44.45
C PHE A 6 41.68 -49.42 -45.18
N ASN A 7 40.66 -48.94 -44.46
CA ASN A 7 40.01 -47.73 -44.94
C ASN A 7 39.50 -46.87 -43.77
N ARG A 8 39.94 -45.60 -43.77
CA ARG A 8 39.49 -44.52 -42.90
C ARG A 8 38.31 -43.88 -43.60
N ASP A 9 37.09 -44.13 -43.13
CA ASP A 9 35.95 -43.31 -43.52
C ASP A 9 35.90 -42.04 -42.67
N ARG A 10 36.06 -40.90 -43.35
CA ARG A 10 36.03 -39.56 -42.77
C ARG A 10 34.60 -39.21 -42.34
N PRO A 11 34.40 -38.51 -41.21
CA PRO A 11 33.10 -37.96 -40.86
C PRO A 11 32.71 -36.87 -41.87
N SER A 12 31.55 -37.04 -42.51
CA SER A 12 30.94 -36.01 -43.36
C SER A 12 30.63 -34.79 -42.50
N GLN A 13 31.44 -33.76 -42.67
CA GLN A 13 31.21 -32.40 -42.17
C GLN A 13 29.81 -31.95 -42.61
N ARG A 14 28.86 -31.97 -41.68
CA ARG A 14 27.59 -31.28 -41.84
C ARG A 14 27.94 -29.80 -41.94
N ARG A 15 27.93 -29.27 -43.16
CA ARG A 15 27.97 -27.84 -43.47
C ARG A 15 26.96 -27.16 -42.56
N TRP A 16 27.46 -26.44 -41.56
CA TRP A 16 26.69 -25.39 -40.91
C TRP A 16 26.48 -24.34 -41.98
N SER A 17 25.37 -24.43 -42.70
CA SER A 17 24.90 -23.34 -43.54
C SER A 17 24.71 -22.16 -42.60
N PHE A 18 25.69 -21.27 -42.59
CA PHE A 18 25.57 -19.93 -42.06
C PHE A 18 24.32 -19.32 -42.69
N PHE A 19 23.22 -19.33 -41.94
CA PHE A 19 22.05 -18.55 -42.27
C PHE A 19 22.52 -17.10 -42.25
N ALA A 20 22.69 -16.52 -43.44
CA ALA A 20 22.85 -15.09 -43.62
C ALA A 20 21.59 -14.44 -43.05
N TRP A 21 21.70 -13.94 -41.82
CA TRP A 21 20.63 -13.21 -41.17
C TRP A 21 20.53 -11.84 -41.85
N PRO A 22 19.43 -11.50 -42.54
CA PRO A 22 19.29 -10.19 -43.15
C PRO A 22 19.26 -9.13 -42.04
N LEU A 23 19.89 -7.98 -42.32
CA LEU A 23 19.96 -6.73 -41.53
C LEU A 23 18.59 -6.08 -41.24
N SER A 24 17.55 -6.86 -40.97
CA SER A 24 16.19 -6.42 -40.62
C SER A 24 15.80 -6.78 -39.19
N PHE A 25 16.74 -7.30 -38.39
CA PHE A 25 16.49 -7.69 -36.98
C PHE A 25 16.69 -6.54 -35.97
N SER A 26 16.97 -5.30 -36.41
CA SER A 26 17.12 -4.15 -35.51
C SER A 26 15.79 -3.46 -35.18
N LEU A 27 14.70 -3.73 -35.92
CA LEU A 27 13.39 -3.10 -35.68
C LEU A 27 12.37 -3.98 -34.94
N TRP A 28 12.74 -5.20 -34.56
CA TRP A 28 11.86 -6.12 -33.80
C TRP A 28 12.10 -6.08 -32.28
N PHE A 29 13.18 -5.45 -31.81
CA PHE A 29 13.53 -5.44 -30.38
C PHE A 29 13.02 -4.21 -29.61
N ILE A 30 12.56 -3.14 -30.29
CA ILE A 30 12.00 -1.95 -29.62
C ILE A 30 10.50 -2.13 -29.31
N LEU A 31 9.81 -3.08 -29.96
CA LEU A 31 8.35 -3.28 -29.79
C LEU A 31 7.94 -4.20 -28.62
N ASN A 32 8.87 -4.71 -27.81
CA ASN A 32 8.59 -5.59 -26.67
C ASN A 32 9.13 -5.04 -25.33
N LEU A 33 9.01 -3.73 -25.11
CA LEU A 33 9.20 -3.18 -23.76
C LEU A 33 7.98 -3.58 -22.91
N PRO A 34 8.16 -4.36 -21.81
CA PRO A 34 7.07 -4.62 -20.90
C PRO A 34 6.66 -3.29 -20.27
N VAL A 35 5.41 -2.88 -20.47
CA VAL A 35 4.82 -1.76 -19.72
C VAL A 35 4.80 -2.18 -18.25
N THR A 36 5.71 -1.63 -17.46
CA THR A 36 5.67 -1.75 -16.00
C THR A 36 4.52 -0.87 -15.49
N SER A 37 3.37 -1.49 -15.20
CA SER A 37 2.27 -0.78 -14.53
C SER A 37 2.66 -0.50 -13.08
N SER A 38 2.77 0.79 -12.73
CA SER A 38 2.91 1.19 -11.34
C SER A 38 1.56 1.02 -10.64
N ALA A 39 1.47 0.09 -9.69
CA ALA A 39 0.24 -0.08 -8.91
C ALA A 39 -0.03 1.20 -8.09
N GLU A 40 -1.21 1.80 -8.28
CA GLU A 40 -1.63 2.92 -7.45
C GLU A 40 -1.82 2.47 -5.99
N PRO A 41 -1.50 3.33 -4.99
CA PRO A 41 -1.68 2.98 -3.60
C PRO A 41 -3.15 2.72 -3.26
N THR A 42 -3.46 1.54 -2.73
CA THR A 42 -4.79 1.23 -2.23
C THR A 42 -5.03 1.88 -0.86
N ALA A 43 -6.28 2.09 -0.47
CA ALA A 43 -6.63 2.57 0.88
C ALA A 43 -5.97 1.73 1.98
N LYS A 44 -5.97 0.40 1.81
CA LYS A 44 -5.34 -0.54 2.73
C LYS A 44 -3.82 -0.32 2.84
N THR A 45 -3.12 -0.22 1.70
CA THR A 45 -1.66 0.02 1.69
C THR A 45 -1.32 1.37 2.33
N VAL A 46 -2.10 2.42 2.03
CA VAL A 46 -1.95 3.74 2.66
C VAL A 46 -2.20 3.65 4.16
N PHE A 47 -3.22 2.91 4.58
CA PHE A 47 -3.54 2.71 5.99
C PHE A 47 -2.37 2.11 6.75
N GLU A 48 -1.88 0.96 6.27
CA GLU A 48 -0.80 0.20 6.92
C GLU A 48 0.48 1.03 7.06
N GLN A 49 0.85 1.76 6.01
CA GLN A 49 2.13 2.45 5.95
C GLN A 49 2.11 3.85 6.56
N LYS A 50 0.95 4.53 6.53
CA LYS A 50 0.84 5.96 6.88
C LYS A 50 -0.09 6.21 8.05
N ILE A 51 -1.25 5.57 8.08
CA ILE A 51 -2.31 5.92 9.03
C ILE A 51 -2.16 5.18 10.36
N ALA A 52 -1.88 3.88 10.31
CA ALA A 52 -1.68 3.06 11.50
C ALA A 52 -0.63 3.65 12.47
N PRO A 53 0.55 4.12 12.03
CA PRO A 53 1.51 4.79 12.91
C PRO A 53 0.97 6.08 13.54
N ILE A 54 0.15 6.85 12.80
CA ILE A 54 -0.49 8.06 13.32
C ILE A 54 -1.46 7.68 14.43
N PHE A 55 -2.34 6.71 14.18
CA PHE A 55 -3.35 6.27 15.12
C PHE A 55 -2.75 5.73 16.42
N VAL A 56 -1.74 4.87 16.32
CA VAL A 56 -1.05 4.33 17.50
C VAL A 56 -0.39 5.43 18.31
N LYS A 57 0.26 6.40 17.65
CA LYS A 57 1.00 7.46 18.33
C LYS A 57 0.10 8.54 18.94
N HIS A 58 -1.00 8.90 18.28
CA HIS A 58 -1.77 10.09 18.63
C HIS A 58 -3.20 9.82 19.11
N CYS A 59 -3.77 8.63 18.87
CA CYS A 59 -5.20 8.39 19.08
C CYS A 59 -5.50 7.27 20.09
N VAL A 60 -4.77 6.16 20.02
CA VAL A 60 -5.07 4.93 20.80
C VAL A 60 -5.04 5.15 22.31
N LYS A 61 -4.21 6.08 22.82
CA LYS A 61 -4.12 6.39 24.25
C LYS A 61 -5.48 6.79 24.86
N CYS A 62 -6.31 7.52 24.12
CA CYS A 62 -7.61 8.03 24.60
C CYS A 62 -8.82 7.36 23.94
N HIS A 63 -8.64 6.71 22.79
CA HIS A 63 -9.69 6.05 22.00
C HIS A 63 -9.34 4.58 21.71
N GLY A 64 -8.75 3.89 22.67
CA GLY A 64 -8.30 2.50 22.58
C GLY A 64 -8.95 1.61 23.64
N PRO A 65 -8.41 0.41 23.90
CA PRO A 65 -9.01 -0.50 24.86
C PRO A 65 -8.99 0.03 26.31
N GLU A 66 -7.96 0.78 26.69
CA GLU A 66 -7.77 1.29 28.05
C GLU A 66 -8.66 2.51 28.35
N LYS A 67 -8.94 3.34 27.34
CA LYS A 67 -9.73 4.56 27.47
C LYS A 67 -10.54 4.80 26.21
N GLN A 68 -11.80 5.19 26.40
CA GLN A 68 -12.80 5.32 25.33
C GLN A 68 -13.48 6.68 25.45
N GLU A 69 -12.71 7.75 25.26
CA GLU A 69 -13.27 9.10 25.35
C GLU A 69 -14.38 9.28 24.30
N SER A 70 -15.48 9.92 24.72
CA SER A 70 -16.71 10.08 23.92
C SER A 70 -17.29 8.75 23.40
N GLY A 71 -17.12 7.66 24.14
CA GLY A 71 -17.61 6.33 23.75
C GLY A 71 -16.95 5.77 22.49
N PHE A 72 -15.84 6.37 22.03
CA PHE A 72 -15.24 6.06 20.74
C PHE A 72 -14.07 5.08 20.86
N ARG A 73 -14.10 4.04 20.03
CA ARG A 73 -13.07 2.99 19.93
C ARG A 73 -12.48 2.96 18.52
N LEU A 74 -11.20 3.31 18.43
CA LEU A 74 -10.47 3.38 17.16
C LEU A 74 -9.63 2.12 16.90
N ASP A 75 -9.32 1.27 17.88
CA ASP A 75 -8.51 0.07 17.62
C ASP A 75 -9.26 -1.06 16.88
N ARG A 76 -10.59 -0.94 16.76
CA ARG A 76 -11.49 -1.88 16.11
C ARG A 76 -12.27 -1.18 15.00
N ARG A 77 -12.20 -1.69 13.79
CA ARG A 77 -12.82 -1.09 12.60
C ARG A 77 -14.32 -0.91 12.75
N ASP A 78 -15.04 -1.94 13.22
CA ASP A 78 -16.49 -1.86 13.35
C ASP A 78 -16.91 -0.77 14.35
N ASP A 79 -16.21 -0.69 15.48
CA ASP A 79 -16.47 0.35 16.49
C ASP A 79 -16.13 1.75 15.93
N PHE A 80 -15.03 1.87 15.18
CA PHE A 80 -14.65 3.12 14.52
C PHE A 80 -15.70 3.58 13.50
N LEU A 81 -16.25 2.65 12.71
CA LEU A 81 -17.25 2.94 11.69
C LEU A 81 -18.61 3.28 12.32
N ASN A 82 -18.97 2.62 13.43
CA ASN A 82 -20.15 2.97 14.21
C ASN A 82 -20.02 4.36 14.85
N GLY A 83 -18.80 4.77 15.19
CA GLY A 83 -18.53 6.04 15.83
C GLY A 83 -18.75 6.00 17.34
N GLY A 84 -18.67 7.17 17.97
CA GLY A 84 -18.92 7.33 19.40
C GLY A 84 -20.20 8.14 19.67
N ASP A 85 -20.23 8.82 20.81
CA ASP A 85 -21.36 9.65 21.26
C ASP A 85 -21.70 10.79 20.27
N ASN A 86 -20.74 11.15 19.41
CA ASN A 86 -20.86 12.22 18.42
C ASN A 86 -21.11 11.68 16.99
N GLY A 87 -21.44 10.40 16.84
CA GLY A 87 -21.61 9.74 15.55
C GLY A 87 -20.29 9.35 14.87
N PRO A 88 -20.31 9.07 13.55
CA PRO A 88 -19.16 8.58 12.80
C PRO A 88 -17.99 9.57 12.79
N ALA A 89 -16.77 9.06 13.02
CA ALA A 89 -15.56 9.88 12.93
C ALA A 89 -15.18 10.21 11.47
N VAL A 90 -15.51 9.32 10.53
CA VAL A 90 -15.17 9.42 9.11
C VAL A 90 -16.39 9.15 8.25
N VAL A 91 -16.55 9.98 7.21
CA VAL A 91 -17.46 9.77 6.10
C VAL A 91 -16.62 9.29 4.91
N SER A 92 -16.78 8.04 4.51
CA SER A 92 -15.98 7.40 3.45
C SER A 92 -16.04 8.22 2.17
N GLN A 93 -14.88 8.48 1.53
CA GLN A 93 -14.72 9.33 0.33
C GLN A 93 -14.99 10.84 0.52
N HIS A 94 -15.47 11.26 1.70
CA HIS A 94 -15.84 12.65 2.01
C HIS A 94 -15.02 13.20 3.19
N PRO A 95 -13.72 13.53 2.98
CA PRO A 95 -12.86 13.99 4.06
C PRO A 95 -13.29 15.33 4.67
N GLU A 96 -13.90 16.22 3.88
CA GLU A 96 -14.34 17.54 4.37
C GLU A 96 -15.62 17.47 5.21
N GLU A 97 -16.33 16.35 5.16
CA GLU A 97 -17.51 16.06 5.98
C GLU A 97 -17.16 15.19 7.20
N SER A 98 -15.90 14.73 7.28
CA SER A 98 -15.44 13.82 8.31
C SER A 98 -15.03 14.56 9.57
N ARG A 99 -15.69 14.27 10.69
CA ARG A 99 -15.39 14.87 12.00
C ARG A 99 -13.92 14.75 12.39
N LEU A 100 -13.29 13.61 12.09
CA LEU A 100 -11.85 13.41 12.29
C LEU A 100 -11.02 14.55 11.70
N MET A 101 -11.33 14.98 10.48
CA MET A 101 -10.57 16.05 9.81
C MET A 101 -10.80 17.41 10.49
N HIS A 102 -12.02 17.72 10.91
CA HIS A 102 -12.31 18.95 11.66
C HIS A 102 -11.50 19.03 12.96
N LEU A 103 -11.47 17.94 13.73
CA LEU A 103 -10.78 17.89 15.01
C LEU A 103 -9.25 17.99 14.87
N VAL A 104 -8.63 17.30 13.91
CA VAL A 104 -7.16 17.35 13.74
C VAL A 104 -6.70 18.67 13.09
N ASN A 105 -7.56 19.29 12.28
CA ASN A 105 -7.32 20.62 11.74
C ASN A 105 -7.58 21.73 12.76
N GLY A 106 -8.32 21.45 13.84
CA GLY A 106 -8.71 22.44 14.84
C GLY A 106 -9.73 23.44 14.31
N THR A 107 -10.61 23.01 13.40
CA THR A 107 -11.70 23.84 12.86
C THR A 107 -13.01 23.65 13.61
N ASP A 108 -13.08 22.68 14.52
CA ASP A 108 -14.14 22.56 15.52
C ASP A 108 -13.92 23.60 16.64
N ALA A 109 -15.00 24.21 17.11
CA ALA A 109 -14.96 25.36 18.01
C ALA A 109 -14.56 24.99 19.45
N ASP A 110 -14.88 23.77 19.87
CA ASP A 110 -14.80 23.37 21.27
C ASP A 110 -13.74 22.29 21.50
N VAL A 111 -13.47 21.46 20.49
CA VAL A 111 -12.63 20.27 20.64
C VAL A 111 -11.57 20.20 19.56
N VAL A 112 -10.35 19.89 19.96
CA VAL A 112 -9.23 19.72 19.04
C VAL A 112 -8.47 18.44 19.38
N MET A 113 -8.05 17.71 18.34
CA MET A 113 -7.34 16.44 18.50
C MET A 113 -5.90 16.51 17.96
N PRO A 114 -4.93 15.87 18.64
CA PRO A 114 -5.03 15.31 19.99
C PRO A 114 -5.13 16.43 21.05
N PRO A 115 -5.76 16.18 22.22
CA PRO A 115 -5.90 17.18 23.29
C PRO A 115 -4.60 17.37 24.08
N ASP A 116 -3.77 16.34 24.12
CA ASP A 116 -2.44 16.33 24.72
C ASP A 116 -1.36 15.87 23.71
N GLY A 117 -0.11 16.20 24.02
CA GLY A 117 1.02 15.85 23.16
C GLY A 117 1.11 16.70 21.88
N ASN A 118 1.88 16.18 20.91
CA ASN A 118 2.17 16.92 19.68
C ASN A 118 1.02 16.81 18.68
N ARG A 119 0.66 17.96 18.11
CA ARG A 119 -0.26 18.02 16.95
C ARG A 119 0.29 17.20 15.78
N LEU A 120 -0.64 16.76 14.93
CA LEU A 120 -0.27 16.15 13.65
C LEU A 120 0.41 17.19 12.77
N SER A 121 1.45 16.75 12.07
CA SER A 121 2.07 17.53 10.98
C SER A 121 1.11 17.67 9.81
N ASP A 122 1.36 18.64 8.94
CA ASP A 122 0.51 18.83 7.75
C ASP A 122 0.56 17.63 6.80
N GLN A 123 1.70 16.93 6.74
CA GLN A 123 1.80 15.68 6.00
C GLN A 123 0.92 14.58 6.61
N GLN A 124 0.90 14.43 7.94
CA GLN A 124 0.04 13.44 8.60
C GLN A 124 -1.45 13.74 8.37
N LYS A 125 -1.85 15.02 8.40
CA LYS A 125 -3.22 15.45 8.06
C LYS A 125 -3.53 15.17 6.59
N ALA A 126 -2.58 15.40 5.68
CA ALA A 126 -2.74 15.11 4.26
C ALA A 126 -2.89 13.60 3.99
N ASP A 127 -2.11 12.77 4.69
CA ASP A 127 -2.20 11.31 4.59
C ASP A 127 -3.58 10.82 5.07
N LEU A 128 -4.08 11.33 6.21
CA LEU A 128 -5.43 11.05 6.69
C LEU A 128 -6.50 11.43 5.67
N LYS A 129 -6.40 12.64 5.12
CA LYS A 129 -7.30 13.13 4.08
C LYS A 129 -7.31 12.20 2.85
N GLN A 130 -6.13 11.78 2.41
CA GLN A 130 -6.00 10.88 1.25
C GLN A 130 -6.58 9.49 1.54
N TRP A 131 -6.32 8.93 2.72
CA TRP A 131 -6.89 7.64 3.11
C TRP A 131 -8.42 7.68 3.15
N ILE A 132 -9.02 8.75 3.68
CA ILE A 132 -10.48 8.92 3.66
C ILE A 132 -11.02 9.00 2.24
N LYS A 133 -10.35 9.75 1.34
CA LYS A 133 -10.71 9.83 -0.08
C LYS A 133 -10.70 8.47 -0.77
N LEU A 134 -9.77 7.60 -0.40
CA LEU A 134 -9.67 6.23 -0.93
C LEU A 134 -10.72 5.27 -0.31
N GLY A 135 -11.61 5.78 0.53
CA GLY A 135 -12.73 5.04 1.10
C GLY A 135 -12.54 4.63 2.57
N ALA A 136 -11.44 5.07 3.21
CA ALA A 136 -11.12 4.77 4.61
C ALA A 136 -11.08 3.26 4.94
N ASP A 137 -10.67 2.43 3.98
CA ASP A 137 -10.60 0.99 4.18
C ASP A 137 -9.32 0.58 4.94
N TRP A 138 -9.45 -0.43 5.80
CA TRP A 138 -8.41 -0.91 6.71
C TRP A 138 -8.78 -2.26 7.34
N PRO A 139 -7.83 -2.98 7.96
CA PRO A 139 -8.11 -4.26 8.61
C PRO A 139 -9.11 -4.15 9.76
N GLU A 140 -9.68 -5.29 10.16
CA GLU A 140 -10.71 -5.36 11.22
C GLU A 140 -10.19 -4.85 12.57
N LYS A 141 -8.91 -5.09 12.89
CA LYS A 141 -8.27 -4.65 14.14
C LYS A 141 -6.88 -4.10 13.89
N LEU A 142 -6.49 -3.04 14.60
CA LEU A 142 -5.11 -2.51 14.54
C LEU A 142 -4.07 -3.57 14.94
N SER A 143 -4.38 -4.40 15.93
CA SER A 143 -3.48 -5.46 16.41
C SER A 143 -3.21 -6.58 15.39
N GLN A 144 -3.96 -6.61 14.27
CA GLN A 144 -3.69 -7.52 13.15
C GLN A 144 -2.54 -7.04 12.26
N LEU A 145 -2.07 -5.79 12.42
CA LEU A 145 -0.96 -5.26 11.63
C LEU A 145 0.39 -5.72 12.18
N PRO A 146 1.28 -6.26 11.32
CA PRO A 146 2.63 -6.63 11.73
C PRO A 146 3.38 -5.42 12.32
N GLY A 147 3.96 -5.58 13.51
CA GLY A 147 4.78 -4.54 14.14
C GLY A 147 4.00 -3.50 14.96
N LEU A 148 2.67 -3.65 15.13
CA LEU A 148 1.92 -2.88 16.12
C LEU A 148 1.80 -3.64 17.45
N PRO A 149 1.80 -2.92 18.60
CA PRO A 149 1.51 -3.55 19.88
C PRO A 149 0.12 -4.20 19.85
N LYS A 150 0.03 -5.40 20.42
CA LYS A 150 -1.20 -6.21 20.49
C LYS A 150 -2.10 -5.75 21.63
#